data_AF-A0A1V5DUH2-F1
#
_entry.id   AF-A0A1V5DUH2-F1
#
_cell.length_a   1.000
_cell.length_b   1.000
_cell.length_c   1.000
_cell.angle_alpha   90.00
_cell.angle_beta   90.00
_cell.angle_gamma   90.00
#
_symmetry.space_group_name_H-M   'P 1'
#
loop_
_entity.id
_entity.type
_entity.pdbx_description
1 polymer ?
#
loop_
_entity_poly.entity_id
_entity_poly.type
_entity_poly.pdbx_seq_one_letter_code
_entity_poly.pdbx_strand_id
1 'polypeptide(L)'
;MKKTLGTMIVAAAVVLLTATFGFAEYAAAGADNFPYFQLGLLIVGGMLLLSLKKRFEKLYTSEVVGVFALYTVLMALFTNPVIEVVKNIVS
;
A
#
# COMPACT_ATOMS: atom_id res chain seq x y z
N MET A 1 -10.43 -17.72 17.61
CA MET A 1 -9.00 -17.57 17.22
C MET A 1 -8.79 -17.43 15.70
N LYS A 2 -9.56 -18.13 14.83
CA LYS A 2 -9.44 -17.99 13.35
C LYS A 2 -9.62 -16.55 12.84
N LYS A 3 -10.54 -15.77 13.43
CA LYS A 3 -10.77 -14.35 13.09
C LYS A 3 -9.57 -13.47 13.41
N THR A 4 -8.96 -13.65 14.59
CA THR A 4 -7.77 -12.90 15.03
C THR A 4 -6.57 -13.18 14.12
N LEU A 5 -6.38 -14.44 13.71
CA LEU A 5 -5.31 -14.81 12.77
C LEU A 5 -5.48 -14.13 11.41
N GLY A 6 -6.71 -14.10 10.87
CA GLY A 6 -6.99 -13.40 9.61
C GLY A 6 -6.69 -11.90 9.68
N THR A 7 -7.09 -11.22 10.75
CA THR A 7 -6.78 -9.79 10.93
C THR A 7 -5.28 -9.54 11.11
N MET A 8 -4.55 -10.42 11.80
CA MET A 8 -3.08 -10.31 11.92
C MET A 8 -2.38 -10.47 10.57
N ILE A 9 -2.83 -11.39 9.72
CA ILE A 9 -2.28 -11.56 8.36
C ILE A 9 -2.49 -10.30 7.53
N VAL A 10 -3.68 -9.70 7.57
CA VAL A 10 -3.93 -8.41 6.88
C VAL A 10 -3.01 -7.33 7.41
N ALA A 11 -2.82 -7.24 8.73
CA ALA A 11 -1.96 -6.22 9.33
C ALA A 11 -0.50 -6.39 8.89
N ALA A 12 0.00 -7.63 8.90
CA ALA A 12 1.34 -7.94 8.41
C ALA A 12 1.49 -7.57 6.93
N ALA A 13 0.52 -7.91 6.08
CA ALA A 13 0.53 -7.54 4.67
C ALA A 13 0.54 -6.03 4.45
N VAL A 14 -0.29 -5.28 5.21
CA VAL A 14 -0.34 -3.81 5.15
C VAL A 14 1.03 -3.20 5.48
N VAL A 15 1.66 -3.67 6.56
CA VAL A 15 2.99 -3.19 6.97
C VAL A 15 4.03 -3.51 5.90
N LEU A 16 4.08 -4.75 5.40
CA LEU A 16 5.07 -5.18 4.42
C LEU A 16 4.92 -4.45 3.08
N LEU A 17 3.70 -4.25 2.59
CA LEU A 17 3.44 -3.53 1.34
C LEU A 17 3.77 -2.04 1.48
N THR A 18 3.39 -1.41 2.60
CA THR A 18 3.74 -0.01 2.87
C THR A 18 5.25 0.18 3.01
N ALA A 19 5.95 -0.75 3.67
CA ALA A 19 7.41 -0.73 3.79
C ALA A 19 8.09 -0.93 2.43
N THR A 20 7.57 -1.84 1.59
CA THR A 20 8.07 -2.07 0.23
C THR A 20 7.92 -0.83 -0.64
N PHE A 21 6.77 -0.16 -0.57
CA PHE A 21 6.55 1.14 -1.22
C PHE A 21 7.59 2.18 -0.77
N GLY A 22 7.75 2.36 0.54
CA GLY A 22 8.71 3.32 1.08
C GLY A 22 10.15 3.02 0.67
N PHE A 23 10.57 1.76 0.71
CA PHE A 23 11.91 1.37 0.27
C PHE A 23 12.13 1.63 -1.23
N ALA A 24 11.18 1.23 -2.08
CA ALA A 24 11.29 1.39 -3.52
C ALA A 24 11.32 2.87 -3.94
N GLU A 25 10.43 3.69 -3.37
CA GLU A 25 10.36 5.12 -3.69
C GLU A 25 11.59 5.88 -3.17
N TYR A 26 12.11 5.53 -1.99
CA TYR A 26 13.35 6.12 -1.50
C TYR A 26 14.53 5.78 -2.40
N ALA A 27 14.62 4.52 -2.87
CA ALA A 27 15.67 4.10 -3.78
C ALA A 27 15.58 4.78 -5.16
N ALA A 28 14.37 5.12 -5.62
CA ALA A 28 14.16 5.74 -6.92
C ALA A 28 14.26 7.27 -6.91
N ALA A 29 13.75 7.94 -5.87
CA ALA A 29 13.62 9.40 -5.80
C ALA A 29 14.60 10.09 -4.85
N GLY A 30 15.16 9.35 -3.88
CA GLY A 30 15.90 9.92 -2.76
C GLY A 30 15.01 10.63 -1.73
N ALA A 31 15.63 11.20 -0.69
CA ALA A 31 14.92 11.82 0.43
C ALA A 31 14.15 13.11 0.04
N ASP A 32 14.72 13.90 -0.87
CA ASP A 32 14.20 15.22 -1.24
C ASP A 32 12.89 15.13 -2.02
N ASN A 33 12.69 14.05 -2.79
CA ASN A 33 11.51 13.82 -3.62
C ASN A 33 10.64 12.67 -3.12
N PHE A 34 10.79 12.29 -1.84
CA PHE A 34 10.05 11.16 -1.29
C PHE A 34 8.52 11.44 -1.23
N PRO A 35 7.67 10.51 -1.69
CA PRO A 35 6.21 10.71 -1.77
C PRO A 35 5.50 10.52 -0.42
N TYR A 36 5.69 11.46 0.51
CA TYR A 36 5.11 11.41 1.87
C TYR A 36 3.58 11.38 1.88
N PHE A 37 2.93 12.03 0.91
CA PHE A 37 1.47 12.05 0.83
C PHE A 37 0.92 10.66 0.51
N GLN A 38 1.47 9.99 -0.50
CA GLN A 38 1.12 8.62 -0.90
C GLN A 38 1.43 7.64 0.24
N LEU A 39 2.57 7.80 0.92
CA LEU A 39 2.89 7.00 2.11
C LEU A 39 1.81 7.16 3.20
N GLY A 40 1.41 8.40 3.50
CA GLY A 40 0.34 8.70 4.46
C GLY A 40 -1.00 8.07 4.05
N LEU A 41 -1.35 8.14 2.77
CA LEU A 41 -2.54 7.50 2.22
C LEU A 41 -2.52 5.97 2.38
N LEU A 42 -1.37 5.31 2.17
CA LEU A 42 -1.23 3.87 2.41
C LEU A 42 -1.43 3.49 3.88
N ILE A 43 -0.88 4.29 4.81
CA ILE A 43 -1.07 4.08 6.25
C ILE A 43 -2.55 4.20 6.62
N VAL A 44 -3.21 5.30 6.21
CA VAL A 44 -4.63 5.52 6.52
C VAL A 44 -5.52 4.48 5.83
N GLY A 45 -5.25 4.16 4.57
CA GLY A 45 -5.97 3.12 3.82
C GLY A 45 -5.82 1.74 4.45
N GLY A 46 -4.62 1.40 4.91
CA GLY A 46 -4.35 0.16 5.64
C GLY A 46 -5.10 0.07 6.96
N MET A 47 -5.14 1.15 7.73
CA MET A 47 -5.93 1.24 8.96
C MET A 47 -7.44 1.11 8.70
N LEU A 48 -7.94 1.69 7.60
CA LEU A 48 -9.33 1.58 7.20
C LEU A 48 -9.68 0.13 6.85
N LEU A 49 -8.87 -0.54 6.02
CA LEU A 49 -9.10 -1.94 5.65
C LEU A 49 -9.02 -2.88 6.86
N LEU A 50 -8.10 -2.64 7.80
CA LEU A 50 -8.03 -3.39 9.06
C LEU A 50 -9.30 -3.22 9.90
N SER A 51 -9.81 -1.99 9.97
CA SER A 51 -11.06 -1.68 10.67
C SER A 51 -12.25 -2.41 10.04
N LEU A 52 -12.32 -2.44 8.71
CA LEU A 52 -13.34 -3.20 7.96
C LEU A 52 -13.21 -4.71 8.18
N LYS A 53 -12.01 -5.29 8.08
CA LYS A 53 -11.80 -6.73 8.31
C LYS A 53 -12.17 -7.14 9.74
N LYS A 54 -11.90 -6.29 10.72
CA LYS A 54 -12.28 -6.53 12.12
C LYS A 54 -13.81 -6.50 12.31
N ARG A 55 -14.49 -5.54 11.65
CA ARG A 55 -15.94 -5.34 11.73
C ARG A 55 -16.74 -6.39 10.98
N PHE A 56 -16.31 -6.76 9.77
CA PHE A 56 -17.06 -7.63 8.86
C PHE A 56 -16.39 -9.01 8.72
N GLU A 57 -16.98 -10.02 9.35
CA GLU A 57 -16.42 -11.39 9.36
C GLU A 57 -16.39 -12.06 8.00
N LYS A 58 -17.33 -11.69 7.11
CA LYS A 58 -17.48 -12.29 5.78
C LYS A 58 -16.44 -11.81 4.76
N LEU A 59 -15.66 -10.75 5.05
CA LEU A 59 -14.57 -10.34 4.15
C LEU A 59 -13.48 -11.41 4.15
N TYR A 60 -13.11 -11.93 2.98
CA TYR A 60 -12.02 -12.90 2.89
C TYR A 60 -10.66 -12.23 3.10
N THR A 61 -9.77 -12.88 3.84
CA THR A 61 -8.42 -12.33 4.13
C THR A 61 -7.63 -12.07 2.84
N SER A 62 -7.71 -12.98 1.87
CA SER A 62 -7.05 -12.85 0.57
C SER A 62 -7.53 -11.65 -0.23
N GLU A 63 -8.84 -11.37 -0.23
CA GLU A 63 -9.41 -10.20 -0.90
C GLU A 63 -8.92 -8.90 -0.26
N VAL A 64 -8.90 -8.82 1.07
CA VAL A 64 -8.44 -7.60 1.77
C VAL A 64 -6.97 -7.31 1.44
N VAL A 65 -6.13 -8.35 1.47
CA VAL A 65 -4.72 -8.24 1.09
C VAL A 65 -4.58 -7.84 -0.38
N GLY A 66 -5.36 -8.46 -1.27
CA GLY A 66 -5.36 -8.15 -2.70
C GLY A 66 -5.77 -6.72 -3.00
N VAL A 67 -6.83 -6.22 -2.36
CA VAL A 67 -7.27 -4.82 -2.49
C VAL A 67 -6.20 -3.86 -2.01
N PHE A 68 -5.54 -4.14 -0.87
CA PHE A 68 -4.47 -3.28 -0.39
C PHE A 68 -3.23 -3.32 -1.30
N ALA A 69 -2.90 -4.47 -1.89
CA ALA A 69 -1.83 -4.59 -2.86
C ALA A 69 -2.12 -3.75 -4.12
N LEU A 70 -3.33 -3.85 -4.68
CA LEU A 70 -3.75 -3.03 -5.81
C LEU A 70 -3.76 -1.54 -5.48
N TYR A 71 -4.19 -1.17 -4.27
CA TYR A 71 -4.14 0.20 -3.80
C TYR A 71 -2.70 0.73 -3.68
N THR A 72 -1.76 -0.12 -3.22
CA THR A 72 -0.34 0.21 -3.16
C THR A 72 0.24 0.47 -4.54
N VAL A 73 -0.08 -0.40 -5.52
CA VAL A 73 0.31 -0.20 -6.92
C VAL A 73 -0.28 1.10 -7.46
N LEU A 74 -1.57 1.37 -7.20
CA LEU A 74 -2.21 2.60 -7.62
C LEU A 74 -1.49 3.83 -7.08
N MET A 75 -1.13 3.85 -5.79
CA MET A 75 -0.38 4.96 -5.20
C MET A 75 1.01 5.13 -5.83
N ALA A 76 1.71 4.02 -6.13
CA ALA A 76 3.01 4.05 -6.79
C ALA A 76 2.96 4.63 -8.22
N LEU A 77 1.88 4.38 -8.97
CA LEU A 77 1.74 4.92 -10.33
C LEU A 77 1.69 6.46 -10.40
N PHE A 78 1.32 7.12 -9.28
CA PHE A 78 1.21 8.57 -9.19
C PHE A 78 2.34 9.20 -8.37
N THR A 79 3.54 8.61 -8.37
CA THR A 79 4.75 9.20 -7.79
C THR A 79 5.62 9.83 -8.87
N ASN A 80 6.49 10.76 -8.47
CA ASN A 80 7.39 11.45 -9.39
C ASN A 80 8.27 10.47 -10.21
N PRO A 81 8.92 9.45 -9.61
CA PRO A 81 9.73 8.50 -10.37
C PRO A 81 8.98 7.80 -11.50
N VAL A 82 7.75 7.37 -11.25
CA VAL A 82 6.96 6.67 -12.28
C VAL A 82 6.49 7.63 -13.37
N ILE A 83 6.07 8.84 -13.00
CA ILE A 83 5.68 9.87 -13.97
C ILE A 83 6.85 10.26 -14.88
N GLU A 84 8.07 10.37 -14.34
CA GLU A 84 9.27 10.64 -15.13
C GLU A 84 9.59 9.53 -16.12
N VAL A 85 9.48 8.26 -15.71
CA VAL A 85 9.62 7.12 -16.61
C VAL A 85 8.60 7.17 -17.75
N VAL A 86 7.34 7.48 -17.44
CA VAL A 86 6.28 7.61 -18.47
C VAL A 86 6.61 8.73 -19.45
N LYS A 87 7.06 9.90 -18.95
CA LYS A 87 7.46 11.02 -19.81
C LYS A 87 8.57 10.64 -20.78
N ASN A 88 9.56 9.87 -20.32
CA ASN A 88 10.69 9.42 -21.14
C ASN A 88 10.30 8.39 -22.22
N ILE A 89 9.19 7.67 -22.06
CA ILE A 89 8.70 6.70 -23.04
C ILE A 89 7.86 7.38 -24.13
N VAL A 90 7.13 8.45 -23.79
CA VAL A 90 6.18 9.11 -24.68
C VAL A 90 6.82 10.27 -25.47
N SER A 91 7.93 10.83 -24.98
CA SER A 91 8.66 11.94 -25.63
C SER A 91 9.71 11.42 -26.60
#